data_AF-A0A8T4BVN1-F1
#
_entry.id   AF-A0A8T4BVN1-F1
#
_cell.length_a   1.000
_cell.length_b   1.000
_cell.length_c   1.000
_cell.angle_alpha   90.00
_cell.angle_beta   90.00
_cell.angle_gamma   90.00
#
_symmetry.space_group_name_H-M   'P 1'
#
loop_
_entity.id
_entity.type
_entity.pdbx_description
1 polymer ?
#
loop_
_entity_poly.entity_id
_entity_poly.type
_entity_poly.pdbx_seq_one_letter_code
_entity_poly.pdbx_strand_id
1 'polypeptide(L)'
;MKKLILVILLFFISLSCVSANNYSKSDGLNWLNSHVSWASASIEDVSFALLALNSNNYDITTGLGFLKSRKDTTGCYPTGACTTKDTALAALALSELGEDITNQLNWINQTLKQADVTGAWIIQIIPGISTGICTFTHKQNSQEIEITEPSSQWIYIQNDLSISITDPIETINVNCDLPSTTKISLIRKVGTSEFHIVQEETSNNVDMIINNACYPQTLTSTSCNIESSFYVSWALNKLNQEINTLPYLEDNVNNNLYYTMIQSIDSNQNYITYLISNQNSAGYWTDIYTTSFVINSLKTDYSSQNAVENATSWLEAQQVTTPGENQGSWNNGNVLDTAVALYLGLT
;
A
#
# COMPACT_ATOMS: atom_id res chain seq x y z
N MET A 1 -23.84 -47.56 41.93
CA MET A 1 -22.39 -47.28 41.90
C MET A 1 -21.75 -47.53 40.53
N LYS A 2 -21.90 -48.70 39.88
CA LYS A 2 -21.24 -48.98 38.58
C LYS A 2 -21.60 -48.02 37.41
N LYS A 3 -22.82 -47.47 37.36
CA LYS A 3 -23.24 -46.49 36.33
C LYS A 3 -22.69 -45.08 36.55
N LEU A 4 -22.36 -44.70 37.80
CA LEU A 4 -21.82 -43.37 38.12
C LEU A 4 -20.32 -43.27 37.72
N ILE A 5 -19.59 -44.38 37.89
CA ILE A 5 -18.18 -44.49 37.49
C ILE A 5 -18.02 -44.37 35.98
N LEU A 6 -18.94 -44.94 35.19
CA LEU A 6 -18.89 -44.86 33.72
C LEU A 6 -19.10 -43.43 33.19
N VAL A 7 -19.99 -42.65 33.83
CA VAL A 7 -20.25 -41.25 33.44
C VAL A 7 -19.07 -40.34 33.79
N ILE A 8 -18.41 -40.57 34.93
CA ILE A 8 -17.20 -39.83 35.30
C ILE A 8 -16.04 -40.19 34.37
N LEU A 9 -15.89 -41.46 33.98
CA LEU A 9 -14.85 -41.88 33.03
C LEU A 9 -15.05 -41.27 31.62
N LEU A 10 -16.31 -41.17 31.16
CA LEU A 10 -16.66 -40.52 29.90
C LEU A 10 -16.40 -39.00 29.93
N PHE A 11 -16.57 -38.35 31.09
CA PHE A 11 -16.28 -36.93 31.27
C PHE A 11 -14.78 -36.62 31.28
N PHE A 12 -13.94 -37.55 31.77
CA PHE A 12 -12.48 -37.40 31.74
C PHE A 12 -11.86 -37.67 30.35
N ILE A 13 -12.51 -38.46 29.49
CA ILE A 13 -12.05 -38.69 28.11
C ILE A 13 -12.41 -37.51 27.19
N SER A 14 -13.41 -36.69 27.54
CA SER A 14 -13.72 -35.44 26.82
C SER A 14 -12.81 -34.26 27.19
N LEU A 15 -11.98 -34.37 28.23
CA LEU A 15 -10.88 -33.46 28.49
C LEU A 15 -9.69 -33.85 27.59
N SER A 16 -9.91 -33.78 26.27
CA SER A 16 -8.79 -33.67 25.35
C SER A 16 -8.12 -32.35 25.70
N CYS A 17 -6.95 -32.40 26.35
CA CYS A 17 -6.11 -31.22 26.52
C CYS A 17 -5.97 -30.58 25.14
N VAL A 18 -6.63 -29.44 24.94
CA VAL A 18 -6.25 -28.51 23.88
C VAL A 18 -4.84 -28.10 24.28
N SER A 19 -3.83 -28.74 23.69
CA SER A 19 -2.47 -28.24 23.77
C SER A 19 -2.55 -26.84 23.18
N ALA A 20 -2.43 -25.82 24.03
CA ALA A 20 -2.19 -24.48 23.54
C ALA A 20 -0.97 -24.59 22.61
N ASN A 21 -1.18 -24.29 21.32
CA ASN A 21 -0.06 -24.03 20.43
C ASN A 21 0.63 -22.81 21.04
N ASN A 22 1.72 -23.04 21.77
CA ASN A 22 2.45 -21.97 22.42
C ASN A 22 3.25 -21.26 21.34
N TYR A 23 2.60 -20.31 20.67
CA TYR A 23 3.25 -19.34 19.82
C TYR A 23 4.43 -18.68 20.57
N SER A 24 5.52 -18.48 19.86
CA SER A 24 6.76 -17.89 20.39
C SER A 24 7.38 -16.97 19.34
N LYS A 25 7.21 -15.66 19.53
CA LYS A 25 7.84 -14.63 18.68
C LYS A 25 9.36 -14.80 18.62
N SER A 26 9.98 -15.12 19.76
CA SER A 26 11.43 -15.33 19.85
C SER A 26 11.89 -16.54 19.04
N ASP A 27 11.12 -17.63 19.02
CA ASP A 27 11.49 -18.80 18.22
C ASP A 27 11.41 -18.49 16.73
N GLY A 28 10.41 -17.72 16.31
CA GLY A 28 10.31 -17.25 14.92
C GLY A 28 11.47 -16.34 14.51
N LEU A 29 11.85 -15.37 15.35
CA LEU A 29 12.99 -14.49 15.08
C LEU A 29 14.33 -15.25 15.05
N ASN A 30 14.52 -16.20 15.97
CA ASN A 30 15.71 -17.05 16.01
C ASN A 30 15.80 -17.96 14.78
N TRP A 31 14.67 -18.55 14.36
CA TRP A 31 14.59 -19.33 13.14
C TRP A 31 14.93 -18.46 11.92
N LEU A 32 14.31 -17.29 11.78
CA LEU A 32 14.54 -16.39 10.66
C LEU A 32 16.02 -15.98 10.56
N ASN A 33 16.61 -15.56 11.68
CA ASN A 33 18.02 -15.13 11.73
C ASN A 33 18.99 -16.25 11.32
N SER A 34 18.64 -17.51 11.54
CA SER A 34 19.51 -18.66 11.23
C SER A 34 19.27 -19.26 9.84
N HIS A 35 18.10 -19.03 9.22
CA HIS A 35 17.69 -19.72 7.99
C HIS A 35 17.63 -18.82 6.75
N VAL A 36 17.71 -17.48 6.91
CA VAL A 36 17.82 -16.58 5.76
C VAL A 36 19.17 -16.82 5.07
N SER A 37 19.11 -17.39 3.86
CA SER A 37 20.28 -17.58 3.00
C SER A 37 20.61 -16.27 2.28
N TRP A 38 21.18 -15.32 3.01
CA TRP A 38 21.43 -13.94 2.53
C TRP A 38 22.02 -13.89 1.12
N ALA A 39 23.02 -14.71 0.81
CA ALA A 39 23.72 -14.69 -0.48
C ALA A 39 22.88 -15.07 -1.71
N SER A 40 21.76 -15.78 -1.52
CA SER A 40 20.93 -16.30 -2.61
C SER A 40 19.46 -15.90 -2.52
N ALA A 41 19.07 -15.22 -1.45
CA ALA A 41 17.70 -14.78 -1.21
C ALA A 41 17.29 -13.67 -2.20
N SER A 42 15.99 -13.57 -2.47
CA SER A 42 15.45 -12.49 -3.28
C SER A 42 15.53 -11.15 -2.54
N ILE A 43 15.38 -10.03 -3.27
CA ILE A 43 15.36 -8.71 -2.62
C ILE A 43 14.15 -8.58 -1.68
N GLU A 44 13.02 -9.15 -2.05
CA GLU A 44 11.82 -9.21 -1.22
C GLU A 44 12.07 -9.95 0.10
N ASP A 45 12.61 -11.18 0.04
CA ASP A 45 12.95 -11.97 1.24
C ASP A 45 13.90 -11.21 2.16
N VAL A 46 14.97 -10.64 1.60
CA VAL A 46 16.00 -9.91 2.34
C VAL A 46 15.42 -8.66 2.97
N SER A 47 14.61 -7.90 2.23
CA SER A 47 14.01 -6.66 2.72
C SER A 47 13.11 -6.93 3.91
N PHE A 48 12.20 -7.89 3.81
CA PHE A 48 11.33 -8.25 4.93
C PHE A 48 12.07 -8.88 6.09
N ALA A 49 13.07 -9.74 5.83
CA ALA A 49 13.87 -10.33 6.90
C ALA A 49 14.64 -9.27 7.68
N LEU A 50 15.23 -8.28 6.99
CA LEU A 50 15.91 -7.15 7.63
C LEU A 50 14.96 -6.32 8.48
N LEU A 51 13.76 -6.01 7.96
CA LEU A 51 12.73 -5.26 8.68
C LEU A 51 12.27 -5.99 9.96
N ALA A 52 12.01 -7.29 9.86
CA ALA A 52 11.63 -8.14 10.99
C ALA A 52 12.73 -8.21 12.06
N LEU A 53 13.98 -8.46 11.65
CA LEU A 53 15.10 -8.64 12.57
C LEU A 53 15.52 -7.32 13.23
N ASN A 54 15.59 -6.22 12.47
CA ASN A 54 15.98 -4.91 12.97
C ASN A 54 14.99 -4.37 14.01
N SER A 55 13.69 -4.47 13.73
CA SER A 55 12.64 -4.06 14.69
C SER A 55 12.65 -4.84 16.00
N ASN A 56 13.40 -5.94 16.08
CA ASN A 56 13.58 -6.77 17.27
C ASN A 56 15.03 -6.83 17.77
N ASN A 57 15.90 -5.89 17.35
CA ASN A 57 17.29 -5.74 17.80
C ASN A 57 18.23 -6.93 17.51
N TYR A 58 17.98 -7.68 16.44
CA TYR A 58 18.92 -8.70 15.96
C TYR A 58 20.07 -8.09 15.14
N ASP A 59 21.20 -8.78 15.06
CA ASP A 59 22.32 -8.37 14.20
C ASP A 59 21.97 -8.58 12.72
N ILE A 60 21.86 -7.48 12.00
CA ILE A 60 21.49 -7.44 10.58
C ILE A 60 22.69 -7.15 9.65
N THR A 61 23.91 -7.10 10.17
CA THR A 61 25.11 -6.66 9.44
C THR A 61 25.33 -7.43 8.13
N THR A 62 25.19 -8.76 8.19
CA THR A 62 25.36 -9.64 7.01
C THR A 62 24.29 -9.36 5.96
N GLY A 63 23.02 -9.27 6.36
CA GLY A 63 21.91 -9.03 5.45
C GLY A 63 21.95 -7.63 4.83
N LEU A 64 22.31 -6.60 5.61
CA LEU A 64 22.49 -5.25 5.12
C LEU A 64 23.65 -5.15 4.13
N GLY A 65 24.78 -5.79 4.43
CA GLY A 65 25.92 -5.89 3.51
C GLY A 65 25.53 -6.56 2.20
N PHE A 66 24.77 -7.65 2.27
CA PHE A 66 24.23 -8.30 1.08
C PHE A 66 23.29 -7.38 0.29
N LEU A 67 22.29 -6.77 0.93
CA LEU A 67 21.36 -5.87 0.24
C LEU A 67 22.13 -4.75 -0.47
N LYS A 68 23.05 -4.07 0.23
CA LYS A 68 23.89 -3.03 -0.38
C LYS A 68 24.72 -3.53 -1.58
N SER A 69 25.21 -4.77 -1.55
CA SER A 69 25.96 -5.37 -2.67
C SER A 69 25.10 -5.63 -3.92
N ARG A 70 23.77 -5.67 -3.76
CA ARG A 70 22.80 -5.86 -4.85
C ARG A 70 22.28 -4.54 -5.44
N LYS A 71 22.84 -3.40 -5.02
CA LYS A 71 22.52 -2.08 -5.56
C LYS A 71 23.31 -1.83 -6.84
N ASP A 72 22.65 -1.35 -7.89
CA ASP A 72 23.34 -0.82 -9.07
C ASP A 72 23.90 0.59 -8.81
N THR A 73 24.79 1.05 -9.68
CA THR A 73 25.33 2.41 -9.75
C THR A 73 24.26 3.51 -9.80
N THR A 74 23.08 3.22 -10.37
CA THR A 74 21.93 4.13 -10.42
C THR A 74 21.08 4.12 -9.15
N GLY A 75 21.36 3.20 -8.21
CA GLY A 75 20.57 3.01 -6.99
C GLY A 75 19.47 1.96 -7.10
N CYS A 76 19.25 1.34 -8.25
CA CYS A 76 18.18 0.35 -8.42
C CYS A 76 18.57 -1.07 -7.99
N TYR A 77 17.55 -1.91 -7.84
CA TYR A 77 17.68 -3.29 -7.35
C TYR A 77 16.88 -4.28 -8.19
N PRO A 78 17.37 -5.52 -8.34
CA PRO A 78 18.75 -5.95 -8.13
C PRO A 78 19.69 -5.45 -9.25
N THR A 79 21.00 -5.33 -8.96
CA THR A 79 22.03 -4.99 -9.95
C THR A 79 21.89 -5.84 -11.22
N GLY A 80 21.83 -5.18 -12.38
CA GLY A 80 21.74 -5.83 -13.70
C GLY A 80 20.36 -6.37 -14.10
N ALA A 81 19.37 -6.37 -13.20
CA ALA A 81 18.00 -6.83 -13.48
C ALA A 81 16.97 -6.00 -12.70
N CYS A 82 17.14 -4.68 -12.70
CA CYS A 82 16.39 -3.81 -11.82
C CYS A 82 14.87 -3.88 -12.05
N THR A 83 14.14 -4.11 -10.96
CA THR A 83 12.68 -4.06 -10.93
C THR A 83 12.20 -2.97 -9.99
N THR A 84 11.03 -2.45 -10.28
CA THR A 84 10.42 -1.36 -9.53
C THR A 84 9.96 -1.79 -8.14
N LYS A 85 9.37 -3.00 -8.03
CA LYS A 85 9.02 -3.64 -6.76
C LYS A 85 10.25 -3.81 -5.86
N ASP A 86 11.31 -4.44 -6.36
CA ASP A 86 12.51 -4.72 -5.57
C ASP A 86 13.20 -3.44 -5.11
N THR A 87 13.26 -2.42 -5.98
CA THR A 87 13.87 -1.13 -5.63
C THR A 87 13.09 -0.43 -4.52
N ALA A 88 11.75 -0.49 -4.55
CA ALA A 88 10.93 0.10 -3.49
C ALA A 88 11.03 -0.65 -2.16
N LEU A 89 11.03 -1.99 -2.17
CA LEU A 89 11.21 -2.79 -0.97
C LEU A 89 12.60 -2.59 -0.35
N ALA A 90 13.64 -2.52 -1.18
CA ALA A 90 15.00 -2.22 -0.73
C ALA A 90 15.09 -0.80 -0.15
N ALA A 91 14.44 0.20 -0.75
CA ALA A 91 14.39 1.56 -0.22
C ALA A 91 13.72 1.59 1.16
N LEU A 92 12.58 0.91 1.31
CA LEU A 92 11.90 0.81 2.60
C LEU A 92 12.81 0.19 3.68
N ALA A 93 13.41 -0.96 3.38
CA ALA A 93 14.30 -1.64 4.31
C ALA A 93 15.51 -0.77 4.69
N LEU A 94 16.15 -0.12 3.73
CA LEU A 94 17.31 0.74 3.97
C LEU A 94 16.96 1.95 4.84
N SER A 95 15.82 2.60 4.59
CA SER A 95 15.40 3.77 5.38
C SER A 95 15.16 3.41 6.85
N GLU A 96 14.49 2.27 7.12
CA GLU A 96 14.24 1.75 8.47
C GLU A 96 15.54 1.35 9.20
N LEU A 97 16.62 1.11 8.45
CA LEU A 97 17.96 0.85 8.96
C LEU A 97 18.81 2.12 9.10
N GLY A 98 18.26 3.30 8.80
CA GLY A 98 18.95 4.60 8.87
C GLY A 98 19.92 4.86 7.72
N GLU A 99 19.77 4.17 6.59
CA GLU A 99 20.59 4.37 5.40
C GLU A 99 20.01 5.43 4.46
N ASP A 100 20.87 6.08 3.68
CA ASP A 100 20.43 7.03 2.64
C ASP A 100 19.81 6.29 1.44
N ILE A 101 18.60 6.72 1.08
CA ILE A 101 17.79 6.15 0.00
C ILE A 101 17.55 7.11 -1.17
N THR A 102 18.27 8.24 -1.21
CA THR A 102 18.08 9.30 -2.22
C THR A 102 18.16 8.75 -3.65
N ASN A 103 19.12 7.87 -3.94
CA ASN A 103 19.27 7.31 -5.30
C ASN A 103 18.13 6.36 -5.68
N GLN A 104 17.60 5.60 -4.72
CA GLN A 104 16.48 4.69 -4.91
C GLN A 104 15.22 5.49 -5.23
N LEU A 105 14.93 6.54 -4.46
CA LEU A 105 13.78 7.42 -4.70
C LEU A 105 13.89 8.13 -6.06
N ASN A 106 15.08 8.64 -6.40
CA ASN A 106 15.33 9.25 -7.71
C ASN A 106 15.07 8.26 -8.85
N TRP A 107 15.55 7.02 -8.72
CA TRP A 107 15.34 5.98 -9.73
C TRP A 107 13.86 5.61 -9.85
N ILE A 108 13.14 5.42 -8.73
CA ILE A 108 11.69 5.13 -8.72
C ILE A 108 10.93 6.26 -9.41
N ASN A 109 11.22 7.53 -9.10
CA ASN A 109 10.54 8.67 -9.70
C ASN A 109 10.73 8.74 -11.23
N GLN A 110 11.91 8.34 -11.73
CA GLN A 110 12.18 8.26 -13.18
C GLN A 110 11.40 7.14 -13.89
N THR A 111 10.83 6.18 -13.14
CA THR A 111 10.10 5.05 -13.73
C THR A 111 8.63 5.35 -14.00
N LEU A 112 8.08 6.46 -13.49
CA LEU A 112 6.67 6.82 -13.67
C LEU A 112 6.25 6.78 -15.15
N LYS A 113 5.12 6.11 -15.40
CA LYS A 113 4.49 6.05 -16.73
C LYS A 113 3.08 6.58 -16.65
N GLN A 114 2.60 7.13 -17.77
CA GLN A 114 1.21 7.49 -17.92
C GLN A 114 0.37 6.22 -17.88
N ALA A 115 -0.65 6.24 -17.05
CA ALA A 115 -1.64 5.20 -16.92
C ALA A 115 -2.93 5.59 -17.63
N ASP A 116 -3.64 4.57 -18.12
CA ASP A 116 -5.02 4.73 -18.56
C ASP A 116 -5.92 4.63 -17.33
N VAL A 117 -6.29 5.79 -16.78
CA VAL A 117 -7.13 5.91 -15.59
C VAL A 117 -8.57 6.16 -16.03
N THR A 118 -9.50 5.36 -15.50
CA THR A 118 -10.91 5.45 -15.87
C THR A 118 -11.56 6.73 -15.36
N GLY A 119 -12.59 7.19 -16.06
CA GLY A 119 -13.39 8.33 -15.65
C GLY A 119 -13.01 9.65 -16.33
N ALA A 120 -13.60 10.73 -15.82
CA ALA A 120 -13.38 12.08 -16.33
C ALA A 120 -12.80 12.97 -15.23
N TRP A 121 -11.87 13.85 -15.63
CA TRP A 121 -11.30 14.87 -14.75
C TRP A 121 -12.10 16.16 -14.89
N ILE A 122 -12.57 16.67 -13.75
CA ILE A 122 -13.46 17.82 -13.67
C ILE A 122 -12.87 18.83 -12.68
N ILE A 123 -12.86 20.10 -13.06
CA ILE A 123 -12.60 21.19 -12.12
C ILE A 123 -13.95 21.78 -11.73
N GLN A 124 -14.27 21.72 -10.44
CA GLN A 124 -15.44 22.36 -9.87
C GLN A 124 -15.06 23.73 -9.32
N ILE A 125 -15.82 24.75 -9.69
CA ILE A 125 -15.65 26.12 -9.21
C ILE A 125 -16.90 26.54 -8.45
N ILE A 126 -16.73 26.91 -7.18
CA ILE A 126 -17.79 27.44 -6.32
C ILE A 126 -17.43 28.89 -5.98
N PRO A 127 -17.95 29.88 -6.75
CA PRO A 127 -17.54 31.29 -6.67
C PRO A 127 -18.30 32.08 -5.59
N GLY A 128 -19.15 31.42 -4.80
CA GLY A 128 -20.04 32.10 -3.86
C GLY A 128 -21.08 32.95 -4.59
N ILE A 129 -21.07 34.26 -4.34
CA ILE A 129 -21.97 35.24 -5.00
C ILE A 129 -21.30 36.03 -6.13
N SER A 130 -20.03 35.74 -6.42
CA SER A 130 -19.23 36.48 -7.39
C SER A 130 -19.39 35.91 -8.80
N THR A 131 -19.32 36.79 -9.79
CA THR A 131 -19.16 36.45 -11.21
C THR A 131 -17.86 37.07 -11.73
N GLY A 132 -17.29 36.49 -12.77
CA GLY A 132 -16.02 36.94 -13.34
C GLY A 132 -15.43 35.90 -14.28
N ILE A 133 -14.12 35.94 -14.48
CA ILE A 133 -13.43 35.08 -15.46
C ILE A 133 -12.42 34.19 -14.73
N CYS A 134 -12.44 32.90 -15.03
CA CYS A 134 -11.37 31.99 -14.65
C CYS A 134 -10.53 31.62 -15.87
N THR A 135 -9.22 31.77 -15.73
CA THR A 135 -8.21 31.36 -16.71
C THR A 135 -7.64 30.01 -16.29
N PHE A 136 -7.64 29.07 -17.22
CA PHE A 136 -7.05 27.75 -17.07
C PHE A 136 -5.81 27.68 -17.93
N THR A 137 -4.65 27.51 -17.30
CA THR A 137 -3.36 27.42 -17.99
C THR A 137 -2.82 26.00 -17.88
N HIS A 138 -2.54 25.39 -19.03
CA HIS A 138 -1.90 24.09 -19.14
C HIS A 138 -0.76 24.17 -20.14
N LYS A 139 0.46 23.86 -19.68
CA LYS A 139 1.69 24.02 -20.47
C LYS A 139 1.82 25.46 -20.99
N GLN A 140 1.69 25.67 -22.29
CA GLN A 140 1.77 27.00 -22.92
C GLN A 140 0.41 27.54 -23.38
N ASN A 141 -0.66 26.75 -23.19
CA ASN A 141 -2.00 27.11 -23.62
C ASN A 141 -2.78 27.69 -22.45
N SER A 142 -3.65 28.67 -22.73
CA SER A 142 -4.57 29.22 -21.74
C SER A 142 -5.95 29.37 -22.36
N GLN A 143 -6.96 29.10 -21.56
CA GLN A 143 -8.36 29.26 -21.93
C GLN A 143 -9.11 29.98 -20.82
N GLU A 144 -9.96 30.92 -21.20
CA GLU A 144 -10.82 31.66 -20.29
C GLU A 144 -12.23 31.07 -20.30
N ILE A 145 -12.84 30.94 -19.13
CA ILE A 145 -14.24 30.59 -18.96
C ILE A 145 -14.90 31.65 -18.08
N GLU A 146 -16.01 32.20 -18.57
CA GLU A 146 -16.84 33.11 -17.80
C GLU A 146 -17.64 32.33 -16.75
N ILE A 147 -17.49 32.74 -15.49
CA ILE A 147 -18.22 32.18 -14.36
C ILE A 147 -19.46 33.05 -14.14
N THR A 148 -20.59 32.55 -14.65
CA THR A 148 -21.91 33.17 -14.52
C THR A 148 -22.72 32.49 -13.41
N GLU A 149 -23.51 33.29 -12.68
CA GLU A 149 -24.43 32.87 -11.61
C GLU A 149 -23.75 32.30 -10.34
N PRO A 150 -24.38 32.42 -9.16
CA PRO A 150 -23.84 31.91 -7.88
C PRO A 150 -23.92 30.37 -7.74
N SER A 151 -23.93 29.63 -8.85
CA SER A 151 -23.98 28.17 -8.86
C SER A 151 -22.63 27.54 -9.13
N SER A 152 -22.43 26.33 -8.62
CA SER A 152 -21.25 25.52 -8.92
C SER A 152 -21.10 25.31 -10.43
N GLN A 153 -19.96 25.72 -10.98
CA GLN A 153 -19.57 25.42 -12.35
C GLN A 153 -18.75 24.13 -12.40
N TRP A 154 -19.00 23.28 -13.38
CA TRP A 154 -18.34 21.99 -13.56
C TRP A 154 -17.68 21.97 -14.92
N ILE A 155 -16.36 21.94 -14.93
CA ILE A 155 -15.55 22.13 -16.14
C ILE A 155 -14.80 20.83 -16.43
N TYR A 156 -15.24 20.11 -17.46
CA TYR A 156 -14.63 18.87 -17.91
C TYR A 156 -13.34 19.19 -18.66
N ILE A 157 -12.21 18.76 -18.11
CA ILE A 157 -10.88 19.17 -18.59
C ILE A 157 -10.67 18.82 -20.07
N GLN A 158 -11.03 17.61 -20.49
CA GLN A 158 -10.82 17.18 -21.87
C GLN A 158 -11.81 17.80 -22.86
N ASN A 159 -13.05 18.06 -22.43
CA ASN A 159 -14.13 18.49 -23.33
C ASN A 159 -14.26 20.01 -23.39
N ASP A 160 -14.27 20.66 -22.22
CA ASP A 160 -14.50 22.10 -22.11
C ASP A 160 -13.20 22.89 -22.29
N LEU A 161 -12.06 22.34 -21.85
CA LEU A 161 -10.74 22.99 -21.99
C LEU A 161 -9.92 22.45 -23.18
N SER A 162 -10.41 21.41 -23.87
CA SER A 162 -9.66 20.72 -24.95
C SER A 162 -8.25 20.27 -24.54
N ILE A 163 -8.02 20.00 -23.25
CA ILE A 163 -6.73 19.57 -22.71
C ILE A 163 -6.59 18.06 -22.87
N SER A 164 -5.53 17.63 -23.53
CA SER A 164 -5.13 16.22 -23.57
C SER A 164 -4.17 15.93 -22.41
N ILE A 165 -4.55 15.00 -21.54
CA ILE A 165 -3.72 14.53 -20.43
C ILE A 165 -2.81 13.43 -20.98
N THR A 166 -1.53 13.72 -21.14
CA THR A 166 -0.55 12.81 -21.76
C THR A 166 0.64 12.48 -20.87
N ASP A 167 0.89 13.30 -19.86
CA ASP A 167 1.96 13.03 -18.90
C ASP A 167 1.42 12.23 -17.70
N PRO A 168 2.29 11.47 -16.99
CA PRO A 168 1.89 10.75 -15.77
C PRO A 168 1.32 11.69 -14.70
N ILE A 169 1.85 12.90 -14.64
CA ILE A 169 1.43 13.97 -13.74
C ILE A 169 1.26 15.21 -14.60
N GLU A 170 0.08 15.82 -14.57
CA GLU A 170 -0.23 17.05 -15.29
C GLU A 170 -0.66 18.13 -14.29
N THR A 171 -0.26 19.38 -14.54
CA THR A 171 -0.65 20.52 -13.71
C THR A 171 -1.47 21.50 -14.52
N ILE A 172 -2.64 21.86 -14.01
CA ILE A 172 -3.50 22.90 -14.57
C ILE A 172 -3.57 24.05 -13.56
N ASN A 173 -3.00 25.19 -13.91
CA ASN A 173 -3.16 26.39 -13.12
C ASN A 173 -4.56 26.98 -13.36
N VAL A 174 -5.29 27.24 -12.28
CA VAL A 174 -6.63 27.85 -12.32
C VAL A 174 -6.55 29.19 -11.61
N ASN A 175 -6.76 30.28 -12.36
CA ASN A 175 -6.73 31.64 -11.85
C ASN A 175 -8.07 32.35 -12.13
N CYS A 176 -8.83 32.57 -11.07
CA CYS A 176 -10.13 33.22 -11.10
C CYS A 176 -10.04 34.67 -10.65
N ASP A 177 -10.28 35.60 -11.58
CA ASP A 177 -10.43 37.03 -11.27
C ASP A 177 -11.83 37.29 -10.70
N LEU A 178 -12.01 36.90 -9.44
CA LEU A 178 -13.27 37.02 -8.70
C LEU A 178 -13.09 37.91 -7.45
N PRO A 179 -14.06 38.80 -7.13
CA PRO A 179 -13.98 39.68 -5.96
C PRO A 179 -13.90 38.97 -4.60
N SER A 180 -14.37 37.73 -4.52
CA SER A 180 -14.32 36.90 -3.31
C SER A 180 -13.49 35.64 -3.55
N THR A 181 -13.01 35.03 -2.47
CA THR A 181 -12.26 33.77 -2.54
C THR A 181 -13.17 32.63 -2.98
N THR A 182 -12.70 31.88 -3.96
CA THR A 182 -13.42 30.77 -4.59
C THR A 182 -12.99 29.45 -3.98
N LYS A 183 -13.92 28.51 -3.87
CA LYS A 183 -13.54 27.10 -3.62
C LYS A 183 -13.40 26.40 -4.96
N ILE A 184 -12.22 25.84 -5.20
CA ILE A 184 -11.87 25.16 -6.44
C ILE A 184 -11.48 23.73 -6.09
N SER A 185 -12.14 22.75 -6.71
CA SER A 185 -11.93 21.33 -6.43
C SER A 185 -11.60 20.57 -7.71
N LEU A 186 -10.55 19.76 -7.68
CA LEU A 186 -10.27 18.76 -8.70
C LEU A 186 -11.02 17.47 -8.35
N ILE A 187 -11.86 17.02 -9.27
CA ILE A 187 -12.74 15.88 -9.08
C ILE A 187 -12.48 14.86 -10.17
N ARG A 188 -12.34 13.60 -9.75
CA ARG A 188 -12.36 12.44 -10.63
C ARG A 188 -13.74 11.82 -10.59
N LYS A 189 -14.43 11.78 -11.73
CA LYS A 189 -15.74 11.12 -11.87
C LYS A 189 -15.56 9.75 -12.49
N VAL A 190 -15.88 8.70 -11.75
CA VAL A 190 -15.84 7.31 -12.22
C VAL A 190 -17.27 6.83 -12.52
N GLY A 191 -17.48 6.28 -13.72
CA GLY A 191 -18.81 5.88 -14.18
C GLY A 191 -19.83 7.04 -14.21
N THR A 192 -21.05 6.77 -13.76
CA THR A 192 -22.17 7.74 -13.82
C THR A 192 -22.40 8.50 -12.52
N SER A 193 -22.04 7.93 -11.37
CA SER A 193 -22.45 8.42 -10.05
C SER A 193 -21.34 8.47 -8.99
N GLU A 194 -20.13 8.03 -9.30
CA GLU A 194 -19.02 8.04 -8.34
C GLU A 194 -18.11 9.25 -8.58
N PHE A 195 -17.84 9.99 -7.50
CA PHE A 195 -17.06 11.23 -7.54
C PHE A 195 -16.06 11.22 -6.40
N HIS A 196 -14.79 11.43 -6.74
CA HIS A 196 -13.68 11.52 -5.78
C HIS A 196 -13.14 12.95 -5.83
N ILE A 197 -13.18 13.65 -4.70
CA ILE A 197 -12.49 14.93 -4.56
C ILE A 197 -11.01 14.60 -4.34
N VAL A 198 -10.18 14.92 -5.33
CA VAL A 198 -8.74 14.63 -5.30
C VAL A 198 -7.96 15.78 -4.66
N GLN A 199 -8.40 17.01 -4.91
CA GLN A 199 -7.82 18.23 -4.37
C GLN A 199 -8.93 19.26 -4.18
N GLU A 200 -8.87 20.05 -3.11
CA GLU A 200 -9.80 21.17 -2.88
C GLU A 200 -9.06 22.30 -2.17
N GLU A 201 -9.17 23.51 -2.72
CA GLU A 201 -8.55 24.71 -2.17
C GLU A 201 -9.52 25.88 -2.13
N THR A 202 -9.43 26.71 -1.10
CA THR A 202 -10.14 28.00 -1.04
C THR A 202 -9.19 29.12 -1.44
N SER A 203 -9.04 29.30 -2.75
CA SER A 203 -8.14 30.27 -3.36
C SER A 203 -8.69 30.72 -4.71
N ASN A 204 -8.29 31.91 -5.16
CA ASN A 204 -8.54 32.36 -6.52
C ASN A 204 -7.42 31.95 -7.48
N ASN A 205 -6.31 31.42 -6.99
CA ASN A 205 -5.23 30.90 -7.81
C ASN A 205 -4.72 29.59 -7.21
N VAL A 206 -4.75 28.50 -7.97
CA VAL A 206 -4.37 27.16 -7.52
C VAL A 206 -3.83 26.34 -8.68
N ASP A 207 -2.80 25.54 -8.40
CA ASP A 207 -2.32 24.49 -9.31
C ASP A 207 -3.07 23.18 -8.98
N MET A 208 -3.88 22.72 -9.93
CA MET A 208 -4.59 21.44 -9.84
C MET A 208 -3.71 20.34 -10.43
N ILE A 209 -3.41 19.33 -9.60
CA ILE A 209 -2.50 18.24 -9.97
C ILE A 209 -3.29 17.00 -10.34
N ILE A 210 -3.21 16.60 -11.60
CA ILE A 210 -3.83 15.38 -12.10
C ILE A 210 -2.80 14.26 -12.09
N ASN A 211 -3.05 13.26 -11.25
CA ASN A 211 -2.21 12.09 -11.07
C ASN A 211 -2.74 10.90 -11.86
N ASN A 212 -2.24 10.71 -13.08
CA ASN A 212 -2.51 9.54 -13.92
C ASN A 212 -1.26 8.69 -14.09
N ALA A 213 -0.54 8.45 -12.98
CA ALA A 213 0.69 7.69 -13.03
C ALA A 213 0.50 6.23 -12.61
N CYS A 214 1.38 5.39 -13.10
CA CYS A 214 1.59 4.03 -12.62
C CYS A 214 3.08 3.74 -12.59
N TYR A 215 3.44 2.60 -11.99
CA TYR A 215 4.79 2.07 -12.05
C TYR A 215 4.84 0.85 -12.98
N PRO A 216 5.80 0.81 -13.92
CA PRO A 216 6.05 -0.36 -14.74
C PRO A 216 6.90 -1.39 -13.97
N GLN A 217 7.06 -2.60 -14.51
CA GLN A 217 7.91 -3.63 -13.88
C GLN A 217 9.39 -3.21 -13.81
N THR A 218 9.88 -2.56 -14.87
CA THR A 218 11.27 -2.11 -15.03
C THR A 218 11.30 -0.73 -15.70
N LEU A 219 12.41 0.00 -15.60
CA LEU A 219 12.57 1.32 -16.23
C LEU A 219 12.31 1.32 -17.74
N THR A 220 12.65 0.21 -18.42
CA THR A 220 12.50 0.06 -19.88
C THR A 220 11.13 -0.45 -20.31
N SER A 221 10.30 -0.92 -19.39
CA SER A 221 8.95 -1.38 -19.68
C SER A 221 8.05 -0.19 -20.03
N THR A 222 7.23 -0.34 -21.08
CA THR A 222 6.35 0.74 -21.58
C THR A 222 4.95 0.71 -20.98
N SER A 223 4.56 -0.40 -20.34
CA SER A 223 3.24 -0.58 -19.75
C SER A 223 3.30 -0.53 -18.22
N CYS A 224 2.22 -0.06 -17.62
CA CYS A 224 1.98 -0.21 -16.18
C CYS A 224 2.07 -1.68 -15.75
N ASN A 225 2.52 -1.89 -14.52
CA ASN A 225 2.46 -3.17 -13.85
C ASN A 225 1.73 -2.99 -12.51
N ILE A 226 0.62 -3.71 -12.34
CA ILE A 226 -0.27 -3.56 -11.18
C ILE A 226 0.50 -3.84 -9.88
N GLU A 227 1.19 -4.98 -9.82
CA GLU A 227 1.94 -5.39 -8.61
C GLU A 227 3.00 -4.33 -8.23
N SER A 228 3.83 -3.92 -9.19
CA SER A 228 4.85 -2.88 -8.98
C SER A 228 4.22 -1.58 -8.49
N SER A 229 3.07 -1.18 -9.07
CA SER A 229 2.38 0.04 -8.66
C SER A 229 1.91 -0.05 -7.20
N PHE A 230 1.32 -1.16 -6.78
CA PHE A 230 0.89 -1.35 -5.40
C PHE A 230 2.06 -1.37 -4.41
N TYR A 231 3.12 -2.14 -4.69
CA TYR A 231 4.29 -2.23 -3.80
C TYR A 231 5.05 -0.92 -3.68
N VAL A 232 5.27 -0.21 -4.79
CA VAL A 232 5.94 1.10 -4.73
C VAL A 232 5.11 2.08 -3.93
N SER A 233 3.81 2.16 -4.21
CA SER A 233 2.94 3.13 -3.52
C SER A 233 2.83 2.83 -2.03
N TRP A 234 2.74 1.55 -1.67
CA TRP A 234 2.78 1.12 -0.28
C TRP A 234 4.11 1.50 0.41
N ALA A 235 5.25 1.23 -0.24
CA ALA A 235 6.56 1.56 0.30
C ALA A 235 6.77 3.08 0.43
N LEU A 236 6.41 3.85 -0.60
CA LEU A 236 6.47 5.32 -0.58
C LEU A 236 5.60 5.89 0.54
N ASN A 237 4.42 5.34 0.77
CA ASN A 237 3.54 5.77 1.85
C ASN A 237 4.16 5.51 3.23
N LYS A 238 4.76 4.32 3.44
CA LYS A 238 5.55 4.02 4.65
C LYS A 238 6.75 4.96 4.84
N LEU A 239 7.35 5.40 3.73
CA LEU A 239 8.46 6.37 3.70
C LEU A 239 8.01 7.83 3.78
N ASN A 240 6.71 8.10 3.97
CA ASN A 240 6.11 9.45 3.94
C ASN A 240 6.47 10.24 2.66
N GLN A 241 6.48 9.56 1.51
CA GLN A 241 6.70 10.14 0.19
C GLN A 241 5.37 10.32 -0.56
N GLU A 242 5.37 11.19 -1.57
CA GLU A 242 4.20 11.47 -2.39
C GLU A 242 3.74 10.24 -3.21
N ILE A 243 2.42 10.05 -3.30
CA ILE A 243 1.79 8.94 -4.02
C ILE A 243 1.03 9.46 -5.25
N ASN A 244 1.66 9.32 -6.42
CA ASN A 244 1.11 9.83 -7.70
C ASN A 244 0.26 8.81 -8.48
N THR A 245 -0.05 7.67 -7.86
CA THR A 245 -0.64 6.51 -8.51
C THR A 245 -2.04 6.17 -8.02
N LEU A 246 -2.57 6.90 -7.02
CA LEU A 246 -3.82 6.53 -6.34
C LEU A 246 -4.98 6.24 -7.31
N PRO A 247 -5.26 7.08 -8.33
CA PRO A 247 -6.34 6.79 -9.29
C PRO A 247 -6.15 5.48 -10.07
N TYR A 248 -4.91 5.14 -10.43
CA TYR A 248 -4.59 3.87 -11.08
C TYR A 248 -4.77 2.68 -10.13
N LEU A 249 -4.41 2.84 -8.85
CA LEU A 249 -4.63 1.78 -7.84
C LEU A 249 -6.12 1.53 -7.61
N GLU A 250 -6.93 2.60 -7.53
CA GLU A 250 -8.40 2.50 -7.38
C GLU A 250 -9.03 1.70 -8.52
N ASP A 251 -8.57 1.88 -9.76
CA ASP A 251 -9.08 1.14 -10.92
C ASP A 251 -8.69 -0.34 -10.95
N ASN A 252 -7.56 -0.69 -10.32
CA ASN A 252 -6.93 -1.99 -10.47
C ASN A 252 -6.95 -2.85 -9.20
N VAL A 253 -7.52 -2.34 -8.11
CA VAL A 253 -7.69 -3.11 -6.87
C VAL A 253 -8.67 -4.27 -7.09
N ASN A 254 -8.19 -5.50 -6.88
CA ASN A 254 -8.97 -6.70 -7.24
C ASN A 254 -8.78 -7.92 -6.32
N ASN A 255 -7.97 -7.81 -5.28
CA ASN A 255 -7.71 -8.89 -4.32
C ASN A 255 -7.39 -8.31 -2.94
N ASN A 256 -7.42 -9.17 -1.91
CA ASN A 256 -7.22 -8.77 -0.52
C ASN A 256 -5.89 -8.02 -0.29
N LEU A 257 -4.79 -8.48 -0.88
CA LEU A 257 -3.49 -7.84 -0.72
C LEU A 257 -3.50 -6.40 -1.27
N TYR A 258 -4.09 -6.20 -2.44
CA TYR A 258 -4.20 -4.88 -3.05
C TYR A 258 -5.18 -3.97 -2.31
N TYR A 259 -6.31 -4.50 -1.84
CA TYR A 259 -7.23 -3.76 -0.96
C TYR A 259 -6.57 -3.31 0.32
N THR A 260 -5.70 -4.14 0.89
CA THR A 260 -4.90 -3.80 2.05
C THR A 260 -3.86 -2.73 1.77
N MET A 261 -3.13 -2.82 0.65
CA MET A 261 -2.14 -1.83 0.29
C MET A 261 -2.80 -0.46 0.01
N ILE A 262 -3.90 -0.41 -0.75
CA ILE A 262 -4.61 0.86 -0.97
C ILE A 262 -5.25 1.39 0.32
N GLN A 263 -5.80 0.55 1.20
CA GLN A 263 -6.33 1.01 2.48
C GLN A 263 -5.26 1.66 3.37
N SER A 264 -4.02 1.21 3.28
CA SER A 264 -2.90 1.84 4.01
C SER A 264 -2.51 3.21 3.46
N ILE A 265 -2.84 3.50 2.19
CA ILE A 265 -2.55 4.75 1.48
C ILE A 265 -3.74 5.72 1.63
N ASP A 266 -4.93 5.24 1.30
CA ASP A 266 -6.21 5.93 1.39
C ASP A 266 -7.07 5.21 2.43
N SER A 267 -7.25 5.83 3.59
CA SER A 267 -8.01 5.27 4.73
C SER A 267 -9.52 5.27 4.51
N ASN A 268 -9.97 5.04 3.28
CA ASN A 268 -11.35 4.98 2.89
C ASN A 268 -12.07 3.79 3.55
N GLN A 269 -13.20 4.08 4.21
CA GLN A 269 -13.99 3.11 4.95
C GLN A 269 -14.50 1.94 4.09
N ASN A 270 -14.65 2.15 2.77
CA ASN A 270 -15.07 1.09 1.85
C ASN A 270 -14.04 -0.04 1.78
N TYR A 271 -12.74 0.28 1.80
CA TYR A 271 -11.69 -0.74 1.79
C TYR A 271 -11.64 -1.52 3.10
N ILE A 272 -11.80 -0.83 4.24
CA ILE A 272 -11.90 -1.47 5.56
C ILE A 272 -13.09 -2.43 5.60
N THR A 273 -14.26 -1.97 5.14
CA THR A 273 -15.49 -2.76 5.09
C THR A 273 -15.32 -3.99 4.21
N TYR A 274 -14.73 -3.83 3.02
CA TYR A 274 -14.41 -4.93 2.12
C TYR A 274 -13.53 -5.98 2.82
N LEU A 275 -12.41 -5.55 3.42
CA LEU A 275 -11.47 -6.46 4.08
C LEU A 275 -12.14 -7.22 5.23
N ILE A 276 -12.87 -6.53 6.12
CA ILE A 276 -13.62 -7.20 7.21
C ILE A 276 -14.61 -8.22 6.65
N SER A 277 -15.38 -7.85 5.61
CA SER A 277 -16.40 -8.74 5.03
C SER A 277 -15.81 -9.95 4.31
N ASN A 278 -14.56 -9.86 3.85
CA ASN A 278 -13.90 -10.92 3.09
C ASN A 278 -12.99 -11.81 3.95
N GLN A 279 -12.98 -11.62 5.28
CA GLN A 279 -12.33 -12.54 6.21
C GLN A 279 -13.09 -13.88 6.21
N ASN A 280 -12.38 -14.98 6.04
CA ASN A 280 -12.99 -16.31 6.06
C ASN A 280 -13.35 -16.75 7.49
N SER A 281 -14.10 -17.85 7.60
CA SER A 281 -14.59 -18.37 8.89
C SER A 281 -13.49 -18.84 9.85
N ALA A 282 -12.27 -19.08 9.35
CA ALA A 282 -11.11 -19.42 10.16
C ALA A 282 -10.31 -18.19 10.62
N GLY A 283 -10.75 -16.97 10.25
CA GLY A 283 -10.15 -15.72 10.69
C GLY A 283 -9.05 -15.15 9.79
N TYR A 284 -8.83 -15.68 8.59
CA TYR A 284 -7.77 -15.20 7.69
C TYR A 284 -8.32 -14.78 6.31
N TRP A 285 -7.47 -14.28 5.42
CA TRP A 285 -7.88 -13.88 4.06
C TRP A 285 -7.46 -14.89 3.00
N THR A 286 -6.17 -14.93 2.68
CA THR A 286 -5.65 -15.74 1.55
C THR A 286 -4.55 -16.68 2.03
N ASP A 287 -3.48 -16.12 2.58
CA ASP A 287 -2.29 -16.82 3.06
C ASP A 287 -1.66 -16.01 4.20
N ILE A 288 -0.54 -16.49 4.73
CA ILE A 288 0.22 -15.81 5.79
C ILE A 288 0.66 -14.42 5.33
N TYR A 289 1.20 -14.30 4.12
CA TYR A 289 1.64 -13.05 3.53
C TYR A 289 0.53 -11.98 3.54
N THR A 290 -0.58 -12.26 2.87
CA THR A 290 -1.72 -11.37 2.74
C THR A 290 -2.33 -11.06 4.10
N THR A 291 -2.51 -12.07 4.96
CA THR A 291 -3.12 -11.89 6.29
C THR A 291 -2.27 -10.98 7.17
N SER A 292 -0.94 -11.10 7.11
CA SER A 292 -0.03 -10.24 7.86
C SER A 292 -0.10 -8.78 7.39
N PHE A 293 -0.19 -8.57 6.07
CA PHE A 293 -0.45 -7.25 5.50
C PHE A 293 -1.78 -6.68 6.01
N VAL A 294 -2.86 -7.47 6.00
CA VAL A 294 -4.20 -7.01 6.43
C VAL A 294 -4.20 -6.63 7.91
N ILE A 295 -3.58 -7.44 8.77
CA ILE A 295 -3.43 -7.12 10.19
C ILE A 295 -2.72 -5.78 10.35
N ASN A 296 -1.59 -5.56 9.64
CA ASN A 296 -0.83 -4.32 9.74
C ASN A 296 -1.63 -3.09 9.34
N SER A 297 -2.49 -3.23 8.34
CA SER A 297 -3.24 -2.12 7.76
C SER A 297 -4.50 -1.78 8.56
N LEU A 298 -5.09 -2.78 9.23
CA LEU A 298 -6.31 -2.63 10.01
C LEU A 298 -6.08 -2.39 11.51
N LYS A 299 -4.88 -2.67 12.07
CA LYS A 299 -4.65 -2.69 13.53
C LYS A 299 -4.96 -1.37 14.27
N THR A 300 -4.92 -0.24 13.57
CA THR A 300 -5.22 1.08 14.16
C THR A 300 -6.69 1.47 14.04
N ASP A 301 -7.49 0.74 13.26
CA ASP A 301 -8.92 1.03 13.11
C ASP A 301 -9.73 0.33 14.21
N TYR A 302 -10.68 1.05 14.82
CA TYR A 302 -11.47 0.50 15.91
C TYR A 302 -12.55 -0.47 15.42
N SER A 303 -13.07 -0.27 14.20
CA SER A 303 -14.14 -1.11 13.65
C SER A 303 -13.67 -2.50 13.21
N SER A 304 -12.36 -2.67 12.99
CA SER A 304 -11.72 -3.91 12.56
C SER A 304 -11.18 -4.80 13.70
N GLN A 305 -11.27 -4.38 14.97
CA GLN A 305 -10.55 -5.05 16.08
C GLN A 305 -10.84 -6.55 16.17
N ASN A 306 -12.10 -6.97 16.08
CA ASN A 306 -12.45 -8.40 16.08
C ASN A 306 -11.82 -9.17 14.89
N ALA A 307 -11.78 -8.55 13.71
CA ALA A 307 -11.16 -9.17 12.54
C ALA A 307 -9.64 -9.30 12.73
N VAL A 308 -9.00 -8.27 13.29
CA VAL A 308 -7.57 -8.28 13.62
C VAL A 308 -7.25 -9.33 14.69
N GLU A 309 -8.04 -9.45 15.74
CA GLU A 309 -7.86 -10.46 16.80
C GLU A 309 -7.98 -11.89 16.26
N ASN A 310 -8.98 -12.16 15.42
CA ASN A 310 -9.18 -13.46 14.78
C ASN A 310 -7.99 -13.82 13.87
N ALA A 311 -7.52 -12.85 13.07
CA ALA A 311 -6.41 -13.04 12.15
C ALA A 311 -5.08 -13.24 12.88
N THR A 312 -4.84 -12.49 13.94
CA THR A 312 -3.67 -12.63 14.81
C THR A 312 -3.66 -14.03 15.44
N SER A 313 -4.79 -14.46 16.01
CA SER A 313 -4.93 -15.80 16.59
C SER A 313 -4.70 -16.92 15.57
N TRP A 314 -5.24 -16.77 14.36
CA TRP A 314 -5.00 -17.71 13.27
C TRP A 314 -3.52 -17.76 12.88
N LEU A 315 -2.87 -16.60 12.75
CA LEU A 315 -1.48 -16.47 12.35
C LEU A 315 -0.54 -17.08 13.39
N GLU A 316 -0.78 -16.83 14.68
CA GLU A 316 -0.06 -17.48 15.80
C GLU A 316 -0.21 -19.01 15.75
N ALA A 317 -1.41 -19.51 15.44
CA ALA A 317 -1.67 -20.94 15.31
C ALA A 317 -1.00 -21.60 14.09
N GLN A 318 -0.59 -20.83 13.08
CA GLN A 318 0.15 -21.33 11.92
C GLN A 318 1.64 -21.53 12.18
N GLN A 319 2.17 -21.07 13.32
CA GLN A 319 3.58 -21.27 13.64
C GLN A 319 3.90 -22.76 13.84
N VAL A 320 4.99 -23.23 13.25
CA VAL A 320 5.48 -24.60 13.47
C VAL A 320 6.05 -24.71 14.90
N THR A 321 5.32 -25.34 15.80
CA THR A 321 5.73 -25.51 17.21
C THR A 321 6.39 -26.86 17.50
N THR A 322 6.31 -27.80 16.56
CA THR A 322 6.93 -29.11 16.71
C THR A 322 8.45 -29.01 16.60
N PRO A 323 9.23 -29.63 17.51
CA PRO A 323 10.69 -29.64 17.43
C PRO A 323 11.19 -30.19 16.10
N GLY A 324 12.10 -29.46 15.46
CA GLY A 324 12.66 -29.80 14.14
C GLY A 324 13.29 -28.60 13.45
N GLU A 325 13.74 -28.80 12.21
CA GLU A 325 14.41 -27.78 11.39
C GLU A 325 13.54 -26.51 11.18
N ASN A 326 12.22 -26.69 11.08
CA ASN A 326 11.28 -25.60 10.82
C ASN A 326 10.64 -25.02 12.10
N GLN A 327 11.07 -25.42 13.29
CA GLN A 327 10.48 -24.92 14.54
C GLN A 327 10.60 -23.39 14.63
N GLY A 328 9.48 -22.72 14.87
CA GLY A 328 9.36 -21.26 14.95
C GLY A 328 8.95 -20.59 13.63
N SER A 329 9.05 -21.29 12.50
CA SER A 329 8.72 -20.73 11.17
C SER A 329 7.23 -20.76 10.84
N TRP A 330 6.86 -20.08 9.76
CA TRP A 330 5.57 -20.17 9.09
C TRP A 330 5.69 -20.88 7.74
N ASN A 331 4.57 -21.43 7.26
CA ASN A 331 4.46 -22.12 5.97
C ASN A 331 5.60 -23.13 5.72
N ASN A 332 5.86 -24.00 6.71
CA ASN A 332 6.87 -25.06 6.65
C ASN A 332 8.29 -24.57 6.31
N GLY A 333 8.74 -23.50 6.97
CA GLY A 333 10.10 -22.97 6.78
C GLY A 333 10.24 -21.98 5.63
N ASN A 334 9.16 -21.28 5.26
CA ASN A 334 9.24 -20.22 4.27
C ASN A 334 9.78 -18.92 4.89
N VAL A 335 10.89 -18.41 4.35
CA VAL A 335 11.56 -17.21 4.86
C VAL A 335 10.68 -15.96 4.73
N LEU A 336 10.05 -15.76 3.57
CA LEU A 336 9.23 -14.57 3.31
C LEU A 336 8.02 -14.52 4.22
N ASP A 337 7.25 -15.60 4.29
CA ASP A 337 6.06 -15.70 5.14
C ASP A 337 6.42 -15.51 6.61
N THR A 338 7.55 -16.09 7.06
CA THR A 338 8.03 -15.92 8.43
C THR A 338 8.41 -14.45 8.71
N ALA A 339 9.17 -13.83 7.81
CA ALA A 339 9.58 -12.43 7.95
C ALA A 339 8.39 -11.48 7.96
N VAL A 340 7.44 -11.68 7.05
CA VAL A 340 6.23 -10.86 6.92
C VAL A 340 5.28 -11.06 8.09
N ALA A 341 5.11 -12.28 8.59
CA ALA A 341 4.35 -12.54 9.81
C ALA A 341 4.93 -11.77 11.00
N LEU A 342 6.25 -11.84 11.20
CA LEU A 342 6.94 -11.18 12.31
C LEU A 342 6.98 -9.65 12.18
N TYR A 343 7.09 -9.12 10.96
CA TYR A 343 7.21 -7.68 10.71
C TYR A 343 5.88 -6.94 10.51
N LEU A 344 4.86 -7.60 9.95
CA LEU A 344 3.58 -6.94 9.66
C LEU A 344 2.45 -7.44 10.56
N GLY A 345 2.37 -8.77 10.77
CA GLY A 345 1.25 -9.41 11.46
C GLY A 345 1.36 -9.46 12.98
N LEU A 346 2.57 -9.57 13.52
CA LEU A 346 2.82 -9.86 14.94
C LEU A 346 3.70 -8.80 15.63
N THR A 347 3.55 -7.54 15.21
CA THR A 347 4.32 -6.40 15.73
C THR A 347 3.82 -5.88 17.06
#